data_AF-A0A1F8U9Z3-F1
#
_entry.id   AF-A0A1F8U9Z3-F1
#
_cell.length_a   1.000
_cell.length_b   1.000
_cell.length_c   1.000
_cell.angle_alpha   90.00
_cell.angle_beta   90.00
_cell.angle_gamma   90.00
#
_symmetry.space_group_name_H-M   'P 1'
#
loop_
_entity.id
_entity.type
_entity.pdbx_description
1 polymer ?
#
loop_
_entity_poly.entity_id
_entity_poly.type
_entity_poly.pdbx_seq_one_letter_code
_entity_poly.pdbx_strand_id
1 'polypeptide(L)'
;MRNLESLSKLYAEYHIFPEKCFGAGSPAYEFFRMFPKNYFSQDMFEFLKLHRYSPVQRGADLPWWGSRYFSEDKDTRVMIISQDSLSDDAGSVVFWAQLFDVVKSQAEYSAYTGRLKDKNLFRYNSWFRVQQQLCGWGLDIRHCFITDAAKVYKFKSWKDRDFDKNSSRSLLKNEMPAGFNYYPGSVAGNIDK
;
A
#
# COMPACT_ATOMS: atom_id res chain seq x y z
N MET A 1 11.70 -8.32 17.04
CA MET A 1 11.86 -8.05 15.60
C MET A 1 10.49 -8.23 14.97
N ARG A 2 9.87 -7.20 14.37
CA ARG A 2 8.57 -7.41 13.72
C ARG A 2 8.82 -8.13 12.39
N ASN A 3 8.32 -9.36 12.30
CA ASN A 3 8.24 -10.13 11.06
C ASN A 3 6.87 -9.90 10.41
N LEU A 4 6.72 -10.34 9.16
CA LEU A 4 5.49 -10.25 8.37
C LEU A 4 4.23 -10.72 9.14
N GLU A 5 4.37 -11.78 9.94
CA GLU A 5 3.29 -12.31 10.78
C GLU A 5 2.82 -11.31 11.84
N SER A 6 3.75 -10.59 12.48
CA SER A 6 3.42 -9.55 13.46
C SER A 6 2.64 -8.40 12.81
N LEU A 7 2.99 -8.03 11.59
CA LEU A 7 2.26 -7.04 10.82
C LEU A 7 0.86 -7.55 10.47
N SER A 8 0.75 -8.76 9.94
CA SER A 8 -0.53 -9.39 9.61
C SER A 8 -1.49 -9.44 10.81
N LYS A 9 -1.00 -9.87 11.98
CA LYS A 9 -1.79 -9.86 13.24
C LYS A 9 -2.32 -8.47 13.59
N LEU A 10 -1.45 -7.47 13.55
CA LEU A 10 -1.83 -6.08 13.83
C LEU A 10 -2.95 -5.60 12.90
N TYR A 11 -2.86 -5.89 11.60
CA TYR A 11 -3.91 -5.49 10.64
C TYR A 11 -5.19 -6.31 10.81
N ALA A 12 -5.08 -7.59 11.18
CA ALA A 12 -6.24 -8.47 11.37
C ALA A 12 -7.13 -8.01 12.54
N GLU A 13 -6.55 -7.44 13.60
CA GLU A 13 -7.29 -6.86 14.73
C GLU A 13 -8.33 -5.81 14.27
N TYR A 14 -7.98 -5.00 13.27
CA TYR A 14 -8.84 -3.95 12.73
C TYR A 14 -9.74 -4.41 11.57
N HIS A 15 -9.67 -5.68 11.17
CA HIS A 15 -10.51 -6.26 10.12
C HIS A 15 -10.43 -5.55 8.74
N ILE A 16 -9.29 -4.95 8.42
CA ILE A 16 -9.14 -4.04 7.26
C ILE A 16 -8.84 -4.71 5.92
N PHE A 17 -8.35 -5.95 5.89
CA PHE A 17 -8.06 -6.71 4.66
C PHE A 17 -8.75 -8.07 4.52
N PRO A 18 -10.08 -8.16 4.58
CA PRO A 18 -10.76 -9.44 4.43
C PRO A 18 -10.35 -10.14 3.12
N GLU A 19 -9.85 -11.38 3.22
CA GLU A 19 -9.24 -12.13 2.10
C GLU A 19 -10.14 -12.15 0.86
N LYS A 20 -11.45 -12.31 1.07
CA LYS A 20 -12.45 -12.39 -0.01
C LYS A 20 -12.55 -11.14 -0.89
N CYS A 21 -11.98 -10.01 -0.46
CA CYS A 21 -11.94 -8.78 -1.24
C CYS A 21 -10.83 -8.78 -2.31
N PHE A 22 -9.88 -9.71 -2.25
CA PHE A 22 -8.77 -9.85 -3.20
C PHE A 22 -9.08 -10.87 -4.30
N GLY A 23 -10.23 -10.70 -4.95
CA GLY A 23 -10.69 -11.57 -6.04
C GLY A 23 -10.15 -11.17 -7.43
N ALA A 24 -10.52 -11.96 -8.44
CA ALA A 24 -10.18 -11.73 -9.85
C ALA A 24 -10.51 -10.29 -10.32
N GLY A 25 -9.59 -9.68 -11.07
CA GLY A 25 -9.70 -8.31 -11.54
C GLY A 25 -9.42 -7.23 -10.49
N SER A 26 -9.15 -7.57 -9.23
CA SER A 26 -8.64 -6.61 -8.25
C SER A 26 -7.16 -6.31 -8.49
N PRO A 27 -6.66 -5.09 -8.15
CA PRO A 27 -5.27 -4.71 -8.37
C PRO A 27 -4.26 -5.69 -7.78
N ALA A 28 -4.47 -6.11 -6.53
CA ALA A 28 -3.58 -7.03 -5.82
C ALA A 28 -3.61 -8.43 -6.45
N TYR A 29 -4.80 -8.97 -6.74
CA TYR A 29 -4.93 -10.29 -7.34
C TYR A 29 -4.26 -10.36 -8.71
N GLU A 30 -4.49 -9.38 -9.58
CA GLU A 30 -3.86 -9.36 -10.90
C GLU A 30 -2.34 -9.20 -10.81
N PHE A 31 -1.85 -8.46 -9.82
CA PHE A 31 -0.42 -8.36 -9.55
C PHE A 31 0.17 -9.73 -9.17
N PHE A 32 -0.43 -10.41 -8.17
CA PHE A 32 0.04 -11.73 -7.72
C PHE A 32 0.01 -12.77 -8.84
N ARG A 33 -1.01 -12.69 -9.71
CA ARG A 33 -1.16 -13.58 -10.87
C ARG A 33 -0.11 -13.32 -11.95
N MET A 34 0.24 -12.06 -12.20
CA MET A 34 1.26 -11.69 -13.19
C MET A 34 2.68 -11.93 -12.69
N PHE A 35 2.92 -11.76 -11.40
CA PHE A 35 4.25 -11.84 -10.79
C PHE A 35 4.30 -12.82 -9.61
N PRO A 36 3.99 -14.12 -9.81
CA PRO A 36 3.86 -15.08 -8.70
C PRO A 36 5.19 -15.38 -7.99
N LYS A 37 6.33 -15.12 -8.64
CA LYS A 37 7.67 -15.28 -8.07
C LYS A 37 8.24 -14.00 -7.44
N ASN A 38 7.50 -12.89 -7.49
CA ASN A 38 7.92 -11.66 -6.83
C ASN A 38 7.79 -11.83 -5.31
N TYR A 39 8.76 -11.33 -4.55
CA TYR A 39 8.80 -11.46 -3.08
C TYR A 39 7.51 -10.93 -2.44
N PHE A 40 7.00 -9.78 -2.90
CA PHE A 40 5.80 -9.16 -2.33
C PHE A 40 4.57 -10.03 -2.59
N SER A 41 4.48 -10.68 -3.75
CA SER A 41 3.40 -11.63 -4.02
C SER A 41 3.45 -12.81 -3.05
N GLN A 42 4.64 -13.36 -2.78
CA GLN A 42 4.81 -14.49 -1.86
C GLN A 42 4.49 -14.07 -0.42
N ASP A 43 5.03 -12.93 0.02
CA ASP A 43 4.76 -12.38 1.35
C ASP A 43 3.26 -12.08 1.53
N MET A 44 2.60 -11.51 0.52
CA MET A 44 1.17 -11.20 0.62
C MET A 44 0.29 -12.44 0.78
N PHE A 45 0.65 -13.57 0.16
CA PHE A 45 -0.07 -14.83 0.41
C PHE A 45 0.04 -15.27 1.86
N GLU A 46 1.23 -15.17 2.48
CA GLU A 46 1.42 -15.46 3.90
C GLU A 46 0.69 -14.45 4.79
N PHE A 47 0.80 -13.17 4.46
CA PHE A 47 0.15 -12.08 5.16
C PHE A 47 -1.37 -12.27 5.21
N LEU A 48 -2.01 -12.64 4.10
CA LEU A 48 -3.47 -12.77 4.03
C LEU A 48 -4.04 -13.99 4.77
N LYS A 49 -3.21 -14.96 5.20
CA LYS A 49 -3.70 -16.16 5.93
C LYS A 49 -4.42 -15.83 7.23
N LEU A 50 -4.08 -14.72 7.90
CA LEU A 50 -4.74 -14.28 9.13
C LEU A 50 -5.97 -13.41 8.88
N HIS A 51 -6.30 -13.11 7.62
CA HIS A 51 -7.41 -12.23 7.26
C HIS A 51 -8.68 -12.95 6.79
N ARG A 52 -8.88 -14.17 7.32
CA ARG A 52 -10.04 -15.03 7.05
C ARG A 52 -11.24 -14.64 7.90
N TYR A 53 -11.77 -13.46 7.67
CA TYR A 53 -12.95 -12.95 8.36
C TYR A 53 -13.95 -12.32 7.39
N SER A 54 -15.20 -12.21 7.84
CA SER A 54 -16.22 -11.45 7.11
C SER A 54 -15.94 -9.95 7.27
N PRO A 55 -16.04 -9.16 6.18
CA PRO A 55 -15.93 -7.72 6.25
C PRO A 55 -17.11 -7.19 7.06
N VAL A 56 -16.79 -6.38 8.06
CA VAL A 56 -17.77 -5.68 8.91
C VAL A 56 -17.80 -4.17 8.67
N GLN A 57 -16.84 -3.69 7.87
CA GLN A 57 -16.62 -2.31 7.48
C GLN A 57 -15.88 -2.27 6.14
N ARG A 58 -15.72 -1.08 5.57
CA ARG A 58 -14.90 -0.86 4.38
C ARG A 58 -13.43 -1.24 4.65
N GLY A 59 -12.81 -1.89 3.67
CA GLY A 59 -11.38 -2.23 3.72
C GLY A 59 -10.49 -1.04 3.36
N ALA A 60 -9.23 -1.12 3.77
CA ALA A 60 -8.19 -0.17 3.38
C ALA A 60 -7.45 -0.67 2.14
N ASP A 61 -6.56 0.18 1.60
CA ASP A 61 -5.62 -0.23 0.58
C ASP A 61 -4.46 -1.02 1.20
N LEU A 62 -3.97 -2.04 0.49
CA LEU A 62 -2.91 -2.91 1.00
C LEU A 62 -1.60 -2.13 1.14
N PRO A 63 -0.94 -2.15 2.30
CA PRO A 63 0.41 -1.61 2.40
C PRO A 63 1.34 -2.34 1.45
N TRP A 64 2.41 -1.66 1.07
CA TRP A 64 3.51 -2.25 0.34
C TRP A 64 4.81 -2.12 1.11
N TRP A 65 5.69 -3.10 0.97
CA TRP A 65 7.03 -3.05 1.53
C TRP A 65 8.03 -3.56 0.51
N GLY A 66 9.20 -2.94 0.51
CA GLY A 66 10.36 -3.34 -0.27
C GLY A 66 10.95 -4.68 0.19
N SER A 67 11.68 -5.35 -0.70
CA SER A 67 12.26 -6.69 -0.46
C SER A 67 13.29 -6.75 0.68
N ARG A 68 13.77 -5.60 1.14
CA ARG A 68 14.75 -5.46 2.22
C ARG A 68 14.18 -4.73 3.43
N TYR A 69 12.91 -4.35 3.43
CA TYR A 69 12.29 -3.60 4.52
C TYR A 69 12.37 -4.33 5.87
N PHE A 70 12.18 -5.65 5.86
CA PHE A 70 12.28 -6.49 7.07
C PHE A 70 13.69 -7.04 7.35
N SER A 71 14.71 -6.66 6.58
CA SER A 71 16.11 -7.10 6.77
C SER A 71 16.77 -6.46 8.00
N GLU A 72 17.91 -6.97 8.49
CA GLU A 72 18.59 -6.38 9.67
C GLU A 72 19.09 -4.94 9.47
N ASP A 73 19.14 -4.46 8.22
CA ASP A 73 19.55 -3.10 7.90
C ASP A 73 18.43 -2.10 8.25
N LYS A 74 18.46 -1.58 9.47
CA LYS A 74 17.44 -0.69 10.02
C LYS A 74 17.65 0.77 9.64
N ASP A 75 18.90 1.18 9.43
CA ASP A 75 19.28 2.59 9.24
C ASP A 75 18.89 3.14 7.86
N THR A 76 18.60 2.25 6.93
CA THR A 76 18.20 2.58 5.55
C THR A 76 16.69 2.53 5.32
N ARG A 77 15.91 2.13 6.33
CA ARG A 77 14.47 1.94 6.16
C ARG A 77 13.73 3.27 6.13
N VAL A 78 12.79 3.39 5.20
CA VAL A 78 11.96 4.59 5.03
C VAL A 78 10.50 4.20 5.06
N MET A 79 9.69 4.93 5.84
CA MET A 79 8.24 4.78 5.83
C MET A 79 7.61 5.99 5.12
N ILE A 80 6.84 5.72 4.07
CA ILE A 80 6.10 6.72 3.31
C ILE A 80 4.63 6.59 3.69
N ILE A 81 4.07 7.65 4.23
CA ILE A 81 2.67 7.72 4.62
C ILE A 81 1.96 8.67 3.65
N SER A 82 1.11 8.11 2.80
CA SER A 82 0.26 8.84 1.87
C SER A 82 -0.93 9.44 2.62
N GLN A 83 -1.29 10.70 2.36
CA GLN A 83 -2.31 11.45 3.13
C GLN A 83 -3.77 11.09 2.80
N ASP A 84 -4.02 9.91 2.21
CA ASP A 84 -5.30 9.42 1.71
C ASP A 84 -5.64 9.89 0.29
N SER A 85 -6.30 8.97 -0.44
CA SER A 85 -6.74 9.03 -1.84
C SER A 85 -7.89 10.02 -2.13
N LEU A 86 -8.15 10.97 -1.23
CA LEU A 86 -9.23 11.96 -1.39
C LEU A 86 -8.94 13.00 -2.47
N SER A 87 -7.75 12.97 -3.06
CA SER A 87 -7.41 13.75 -4.24
C SER A 87 -8.08 13.10 -5.46
N ASP A 88 -8.96 13.86 -6.12
CA ASP A 88 -9.66 13.43 -7.34
C ASP A 88 -8.69 13.13 -8.50
N ASP A 89 -7.43 13.58 -8.39
CA ASP A 89 -6.39 13.56 -9.41
C ASP A 89 -5.21 12.60 -9.11
N ALA A 90 -5.08 12.13 -7.86
CA ALA A 90 -4.04 11.21 -7.42
C ALA A 90 -4.64 10.16 -6.46
N GLY A 91 -4.98 8.99 -7.02
CA GLY A 91 -5.22 7.80 -6.22
C GLY A 91 -4.01 7.51 -5.32
N SER A 92 -4.23 6.90 -4.15
CA SER A 92 -3.16 6.65 -3.17
C SER A 92 -1.93 6.01 -3.82
N VAL A 93 -0.73 6.52 -3.52
CA VAL A 93 0.55 5.95 -3.96
C VAL A 93 0.67 4.46 -3.61
N VAL A 94 -0.03 4.04 -2.56
CA VAL A 94 -0.09 2.66 -2.07
C VAL A 94 -0.67 1.71 -3.13
N PHE A 95 -1.63 2.15 -3.95
CA PHE A 95 -2.25 1.31 -4.99
C PHE A 95 -1.27 0.76 -6.03
N TRP A 96 -0.13 1.42 -6.18
CA TRP A 96 0.82 1.20 -7.27
C TRP A 96 2.19 0.75 -6.81
N ALA A 97 2.42 0.79 -5.49
CA ALA A 97 3.74 0.65 -4.93
C ALA A 97 4.40 -0.68 -5.36
N GLN A 98 3.60 -1.73 -5.49
CA GLN A 98 4.02 -3.03 -6.00
C GLN A 98 4.55 -3.02 -7.44
N LEU A 99 4.17 -2.03 -8.26
CA LEU A 99 4.57 -1.93 -9.66
C LEU A 99 5.94 -1.27 -9.85
N PHE A 100 6.42 -0.46 -8.90
CA PHE A 100 7.66 0.33 -9.09
C PHE A 100 8.88 -0.55 -9.41
N ASP A 101 8.92 -1.75 -8.84
CA ASP A 101 10.03 -2.68 -9.01
C ASP A 101 9.94 -3.51 -10.31
N VAL A 102 8.73 -3.76 -10.82
CA VAL A 102 8.53 -4.75 -11.90
C VAL A 102 8.05 -4.17 -13.22
N VAL A 103 7.42 -3.00 -13.22
CA VAL A 103 6.97 -2.32 -14.44
C VAL A 103 8.02 -1.28 -14.83
N LYS A 104 8.52 -1.37 -16.07
CA LYS A 104 9.57 -0.51 -16.63
C LYS A 104 9.13 0.24 -17.88
N SER A 105 7.93 -0.03 -18.40
CA SER A 105 7.41 0.61 -19.60
C SER A 105 5.90 0.86 -19.54
N GLN A 106 5.42 1.78 -20.38
CA GLN A 106 3.98 2.02 -20.57
C GLN A 106 3.25 0.79 -21.12
N ALA A 107 3.93 -0.04 -21.92
CA ALA A 107 3.38 -1.27 -22.47
C ALA A 107 3.10 -2.29 -21.36
N GLU A 108 4.07 -2.53 -20.47
CA GLU A 108 3.90 -3.41 -19.30
C GLU A 108 2.82 -2.90 -18.36
N TYR A 109 2.78 -1.58 -18.13
CA TYR A 109 1.73 -0.96 -17.32
C TYR A 109 0.35 -1.18 -17.93
N SER A 110 0.21 -0.97 -19.24
CA SER A 110 -1.05 -1.18 -19.97
C SER A 110 -1.48 -2.65 -19.95
N ALA A 111 -0.52 -3.57 -20.00
CA ALA A 111 -0.77 -5.00 -19.88
C ALA A 111 -1.29 -5.38 -18.48
N TYR A 112 -0.85 -4.69 -17.43
CA TYR A 112 -1.39 -4.84 -16.08
C TYR A 112 -2.80 -4.22 -15.96
N THR A 113 -2.97 -2.94 -16.29
CA THR A 113 -4.26 -2.26 -16.12
C THR A 113 -5.36 -2.82 -17.01
N GLY A 114 -5.01 -3.37 -18.18
CA GLY A 114 -5.94 -4.06 -19.07
C GLY A 114 -6.63 -5.29 -18.47
N ARG A 115 -6.09 -5.84 -17.38
CA ARG A 115 -6.63 -7.00 -16.65
C ARG A 115 -7.54 -6.62 -15.48
N LEU A 116 -7.55 -5.35 -15.09
CA LEU A 116 -8.33 -4.87 -13.97
C LEU A 116 -9.82 -4.80 -14.33
N LYS A 117 -10.66 -5.01 -13.32
CA LYS A 117 -12.12 -4.84 -13.47
C LYS A 117 -12.47 -3.39 -13.83
N ASP A 118 -11.77 -2.44 -13.22
CA ASP A 118 -11.82 -1.02 -13.58
C ASP A 118 -10.49 -0.63 -14.24
N LYS A 119 -10.53 -0.43 -15.56
CA LYS A 119 -9.36 -0.06 -16.37
C LYS A 119 -8.96 1.41 -16.19
N ASN A 120 -9.90 2.24 -15.72
CA ASN A 120 -9.71 3.67 -15.54
C ASN A 120 -9.35 4.04 -14.11
N LEU A 121 -9.27 3.05 -13.22
CA LEU A 121 -8.82 3.22 -11.84
C LEU A 121 -7.46 3.93 -11.79
N PHE A 122 -6.68 3.82 -12.88
CA PHE A 122 -5.25 4.04 -12.89
C PHE A 122 -4.73 4.70 -14.18
N ARG A 123 -4.06 5.87 -14.06
CA ARG A 123 -3.36 6.58 -15.15
C ARG A 123 -1.84 6.39 -15.10
N TYR A 124 -1.24 6.00 -16.23
CA TYR A 124 0.21 5.77 -16.36
C TYR A 124 1.05 6.99 -15.95
N ASN A 125 0.64 8.18 -16.40
CA ASN A 125 1.38 9.42 -16.10
C ASN A 125 1.42 9.72 -14.59
N SER A 126 0.38 9.36 -13.84
CA SER A 126 0.35 9.51 -12.38
C SER A 126 1.36 8.57 -11.72
N TRP A 127 1.36 7.29 -12.12
CA TRP A 127 2.33 6.31 -11.63
C TRP A 127 3.78 6.70 -11.94
N PHE A 128 4.05 7.09 -13.19
CA PHE A 128 5.40 7.46 -13.63
C PHE A 128 5.92 8.69 -12.90
N ARG A 129 5.08 9.71 -12.69
CA ARG A 129 5.44 10.90 -11.90
C ARG A 129 5.85 10.54 -10.47
N VAL A 130 5.09 9.68 -9.80
CA VAL A 130 5.42 9.24 -8.43
C VAL A 130 6.72 8.44 -8.42
N GLN A 131 6.92 7.54 -9.38
CA GLN A 131 8.18 6.80 -9.53
C GLN A 131 9.38 7.74 -9.68
N GLN A 132 9.28 8.73 -10.57
CA GLN A 132 10.33 9.75 -10.77
C GLN A 132 10.59 10.55 -9.50
N GLN A 133 9.55 10.91 -8.75
CA GLN A 133 9.70 11.63 -7.48
C GLN A 133 10.43 10.81 -6.42
N LEU A 134 10.07 9.53 -6.26
CA LEU A 134 10.76 8.62 -5.33
C LEU A 134 12.25 8.44 -5.73
N CYS A 135 12.54 8.32 -7.03
CA CYS A 135 13.91 8.30 -7.53
C CYS A 135 14.65 9.62 -7.26
N GLY A 136 13.99 10.76 -7.46
CA GLY A 136 14.57 12.09 -7.24
C GLY A 136 14.92 12.37 -5.76
N TRP A 137 14.23 11.71 -4.83
CA TRP A 137 14.57 11.73 -3.40
C TRP A 137 15.77 10.84 -3.04
N GLY A 138 16.30 10.07 -4.00
CA GLY A 138 17.40 9.13 -3.75
C GLY A 138 17.01 7.96 -2.85
N LEU A 139 15.71 7.65 -2.75
CA LEU A 139 15.23 6.55 -1.93
C LEU A 139 15.50 5.21 -2.61
N ASP A 140 16.06 4.25 -1.86
CA ASP A 140 16.06 2.85 -2.27
C ASP A 140 14.70 2.23 -1.92
N ILE A 141 13.85 2.08 -2.93
CA ILE A 141 12.49 1.55 -2.77
C ILE A 141 12.48 0.17 -2.11
N ARG A 142 13.54 -0.63 -2.25
CA ARG A 142 13.67 -1.96 -1.61
C ARG A 142 13.67 -1.87 -0.08
N HIS A 143 13.97 -0.71 0.47
CA HIS A 143 13.97 -0.43 1.92
C HIS A 143 12.76 0.43 2.35
N CYS A 144 11.81 0.69 1.45
CA CYS A 144 10.63 1.49 1.75
C CYS A 144 9.46 0.64 2.27
N PHE A 145 8.62 1.24 3.11
CA PHE A 145 7.26 0.78 3.41
C PHE A 145 6.30 1.90 3.08
N ILE A 146 5.33 1.63 2.21
CA ILE A 146 4.40 2.63 1.69
C ILE A 146 3.00 2.27 2.17
N THR A 147 2.33 3.22 2.80
CA THR A 147 0.98 3.01 3.32
C THR A 147 0.16 4.29 3.45
N ASP A 148 -1.13 4.17 3.74
CA ASP A 148 -2.05 5.31 3.86
C ASP A 148 -2.19 5.83 5.29
N ALA A 149 -2.47 7.11 5.44
CA ALA A 149 -2.75 7.71 6.74
C ALA A 149 -4.10 7.24 7.32
N ALA A 150 -5.08 6.98 6.46
CA ALA A 150 -6.44 6.63 6.83
C ALA A 150 -6.75 5.17 6.46
N LYS A 151 -6.91 4.31 7.47
CA LYS A 151 -6.99 2.85 7.26
C LYS A 151 -8.15 2.20 7.97
N VAL A 152 -8.41 2.64 9.21
CA VAL A 152 -9.44 2.03 10.04
C VAL A 152 -10.73 2.79 9.81
N TYR A 153 -11.61 2.19 9.01
CA TYR A 153 -12.98 2.64 8.84
C TYR A 153 -13.82 2.29 10.07
N LYS A 154 -14.89 3.04 10.33
CA LYS A 154 -15.81 2.70 11.41
C LYS A 154 -16.68 1.49 11.05
N PHE A 155 -17.17 0.81 12.07
CA PHE A 155 -18.08 -0.34 11.89
C PHE A 155 -19.28 0.04 11.01
N LYS A 156 -19.57 -0.80 9.99
CA LYS A 156 -20.63 -0.59 8.99
C LYS A 156 -20.52 0.68 8.12
N SER A 157 -19.38 1.39 8.11
CA SER A 157 -19.18 2.56 7.23
C SER A 157 -18.83 2.13 5.79
N TRP A 158 -19.83 1.61 5.06
CA TRP A 158 -19.65 1.08 3.70
C TRP A 158 -19.60 2.16 2.62
N LYS A 159 -20.49 3.14 2.76
CA LYS A 159 -20.69 4.24 1.79
C LYS A 159 -19.99 5.51 2.22
N ASP A 160 -19.94 5.73 3.52
CA ASP A 160 -19.32 6.91 4.11
C ASP A 160 -17.85 6.58 4.37
N ARG A 161 -16.96 7.43 3.86
CA ARG A 161 -15.50 7.33 4.09
C ARG A 161 -15.16 7.79 5.52
N ASP A 162 -15.92 7.29 6.50
CA ASP A 162 -15.84 7.70 7.90
C ASP A 162 -14.78 6.87 8.63
N PHE A 163 -13.58 7.45 8.73
CA PHE A 163 -12.45 6.84 9.39
C PHE A 163 -12.50 7.05 10.91
N ASP A 164 -12.13 6.01 11.65
CA ASP A 164 -11.69 6.16 13.03
C ASP A 164 -10.25 6.69 13.02
N LYS A 165 -10.12 8.01 13.21
CA LYS A 165 -8.84 8.72 13.24
C LYS A 165 -7.94 8.23 14.37
N ASN A 166 -8.49 7.86 15.52
CA ASN A 166 -7.71 7.39 16.66
C ASN A 166 -7.17 5.99 16.40
N SER A 167 -8.02 5.08 15.90
CA SER A 167 -7.61 3.74 15.54
C SER A 167 -6.61 3.74 14.38
N SER A 168 -6.81 4.56 13.35
CA SER A 168 -5.85 4.71 12.24
C SER A 168 -4.49 5.22 12.72
N ARG A 169 -4.48 6.22 13.63
CA ARG A 169 -3.24 6.72 14.25
C ARG A 169 -2.55 5.65 15.10
N SER A 170 -3.33 4.89 15.88
CA SER A 170 -2.81 3.79 16.71
C SER A 170 -2.15 2.72 15.85
N LEU A 171 -2.85 2.29 14.79
CA LEU A 171 -2.36 1.33 13.81
C LEU A 171 -1.05 1.81 13.16
N LEU A 172 -0.99 3.05 12.64
CA LEU A 172 0.23 3.61 12.03
C LEU A 172 1.44 3.62 12.97
N LYS A 173 1.25 4.01 14.24
CA LYS A 173 2.33 3.98 15.25
C LYS A 173 2.81 2.55 15.51
N ASN A 174 1.89 1.59 15.47
CA ASN A 174 2.17 0.18 15.66
C ASN A 174 2.70 -0.52 14.41
N GLU A 175 2.68 0.12 13.24
CA GLU A 175 3.35 -0.39 12.05
C GLU A 175 4.83 -0.05 12.05
N MET A 176 5.16 1.19 12.44
CA MET A 176 6.54 1.70 12.53
C MET A 176 7.41 0.77 13.39
N PRO A 177 8.36 0.03 12.79
CA PRO A 177 9.32 -0.77 13.56
C PRO A 177 10.09 0.10 14.55
N ALA A 178 10.58 -0.49 15.64
CA ALA A 178 11.48 0.22 16.55
C ALA A 178 12.74 0.70 15.78
N GLY A 179 13.11 1.98 15.97
CA GLY A 179 14.31 2.59 15.35
C GLY A 179 14.07 3.46 14.12
N PHE A 180 12.81 3.77 13.77
CA PHE A 180 12.53 4.70 12.66
C PHE A 180 12.76 6.16 13.04
N ASN A 181 13.53 6.87 12.22
CA ASN A 181 13.52 8.33 12.21
C ASN A 181 12.26 8.80 11.45
N TYR A 182 11.33 9.42 12.16
CA TYR A 182 10.17 10.03 11.54
C TYR A 182 10.59 11.33 10.87
N TYR A 183 10.56 11.35 9.53
CA TYR A 183 10.72 12.57 8.76
C TYR A 183 9.33 13.07 8.35
N PRO A 184 8.78 14.11 9.02
CA PRO A 184 7.54 14.73 8.56
C PRO A 184 7.79 15.45 7.23
N GLY A 185 7.61 14.74 6.12
CA GLY A 185 7.41 15.34 4.82
C GLY A 185 5.93 15.64 4.65
N SER A 186 5.52 16.88 4.87
CA SER A 186 4.24 17.35 4.32
C SER A 186 4.34 17.28 2.80
N VAL A 187 3.64 16.34 2.18
CA VAL A 187 3.38 16.39 0.73
C VAL A 187 2.28 17.42 0.51
N ALA A 188 2.61 18.69 0.74
CA ALA A 188 1.94 19.80 0.09
C ALA A 188 2.76 20.10 -1.16
N GLY A 189 2.59 19.26 -2.18
CA GLY A 189 2.86 19.73 -3.53
C GLY A 189 1.80 20.78 -3.81
N ASN A 190 2.17 22.06 -3.70
CA ASN A 190 1.47 23.10 -4.44
C ASN A 190 1.48 22.65 -5.90
N ILE A 191 0.35 22.13 -6.35
CA ILE A 191 0.02 22.13 -7.76
C ILE A 191 -0.34 23.58 -8.05
N ASP A 192 0.70 24.40 -8.21
CA ASP A 192 0.54 25.71 -8.81
C ASP A 192 0.22 25.49 -10.29
N LYS A 193 -1.00 25.90 -10.64
CA LYS A 193 -1.64 26.10 -11.95
C LYS A 193 -2.49 24.97 -12.52
#